data_AF-A0A3C0CYY5-F1
#
_entry.id   AF-A0A3C0CYY5-F1
#
_cell.length_a   1.000
_cell.length_b   1.000
_cell.length_c   1.000
_cell.angle_alpha   90.00
_cell.angle_beta   90.00
_cell.angle_gamma   90.00
#
_symmetry.space_group_name_H-M   'P 1'
#
loop_
_entity.id
_entity.type
_entity.pdbx_description
1 polymer ?
#
loop_
_entity_poly.entity_id
_entity_poly.type
_entity_poly.pdbx_seq_one_letter_code
_entity_poly.pdbx_strand_id
1 'polypeptide(L)' 'APWRDLPKMLLHIHITLADGSCQQIVSDTSWRTSTGPLVFEGLRNGEIYDARQEKPGWLLPEYNDSKWDAARVVPGP' A
#
# COMPACT_ATOMS: atom_id res chain seq x y z
N ALA A 1 12.10 16.50 -11.82
CA ALA A 1 10.65 16.65 -11.99
C ALA A 1 9.96 15.71 -11.01
N PRO A 2 9.14 16.21 -10.07
CA PRO A 2 8.61 15.40 -8.96
C PRO A 2 7.79 14.19 -9.42
N TRP A 3 7.20 14.22 -10.63
CA TRP A 3 6.49 13.09 -11.23
C TRP A 3 7.38 11.92 -11.70
N ARG A 4 8.70 12.00 -11.54
CA ARG A 4 9.65 10.91 -11.77
C ARG A 4 10.22 10.32 -10.48
N ASP A 5 9.78 10.83 -9.33
CA ASP A 5 10.17 10.28 -8.03
C ASP A 5 9.47 8.93 -7.78
N LEU A 6 9.89 8.22 -6.74
CA LEU A 6 9.24 6.97 -6.33
C LEU A 6 7.75 7.22 -5.98
N PRO A 7 6.84 6.27 -6.29
CA PRO A 7 5.45 6.36 -5.87
C PRO A 7 5.30 6.53 -4.35
N LYS A 8 4.31 7.33 -3.93
CA LYS A 8 3.99 7.62 -2.54
C LYS A 8 2.48 7.45 -2.34
N MET A 9 2.06 7.01 -1.15
CA MET A 9 0.65 6.82 -0.81
C MET A 9 0.23 7.80 0.28
N LEU A 10 -0.93 8.43 0.09
CA LEU A 10 -1.66 9.16 1.12
C LEU A 10 -3.07 8.57 1.22
N LEU A 11 -3.46 8.08 2.39
CA LEU A 11 -4.75 7.47 2.64
C LEU A 11 -5.37 8.02 3.92
N HIS A 12 -6.67 8.30 3.87
CA HIS A 12 -7.48 8.61 5.05
C HIS A 12 -8.88 8.03 4.86
N ILE A 13 -9.23 7.05 5.68
CA ILE A 13 -10.58 6.50 5.78
C ILE A 13 -11.21 7.06 7.04
N HIS A 14 -12.38 7.65 6.91
CA HIS A 14 -13.18 8.15 8.02
C HIS A 14 -14.43 7.27 8.14
N ILE A 15 -14.62 6.65 9.29
CA ILE A 15 -15.74 5.77 9.60
C ILE A 15 -16.61 6.46 10.65
N THR A 16 -17.89 6.66 10.35
CA THR A 16 -18.89 7.11 11.33
C THR A 16 -19.69 5.91 11.79
N LEU A 17 -19.71 5.68 13.10
CA LEU A 17 -20.42 4.56 13.72
C LEU A 17 -21.86 4.93 14.05
N ALA A 18 -22.69 3.91 14.35
CA ALA A 18 -24.11 4.09 14.61
C ALA A 18 -24.39 4.94 15.87
N ASP A 19 -23.47 4.98 16.82
CA ASP A 19 -23.55 5.83 18.02
C ASP A 19 -23.10 7.29 17.78
N GLY A 20 -22.72 7.62 16.54
CA GLY A 20 -22.23 8.93 16.15
C GLY A 20 -20.74 9.17 16.40
N SER A 21 -20.03 8.21 16.99
CA SER A 21 -18.57 8.29 17.15
C SER A 21 -17.85 8.07 15.81
N CYS A 22 -16.61 8.57 15.74
CA CYS A 22 -15.80 8.52 14.53
C CYS A 22 -14.50 7.72 14.76
N GLN A 23 -14.14 6.88 13.79
CA GLN A 23 -12.85 6.22 13.70
C GLN A 23 -12.13 6.63 12.41
N GLN A 24 -10.81 6.62 12.45
CA GLN A 24 -9.99 6.98 11.31
C GLN A 24 -8.91 5.92 11.09
N ILE A 25 -8.72 5.54 9.82
CA ILE A 25 -7.60 4.71 9.36
C ILE A 25 -6.79 5.58 8.41
N VAL A 26 -5.54 5.88 8.77
CA VAL A 26 -4.66 6.78 8.00
C VAL A 26 -3.42 6.03 7.53
N SER A 27 -2.81 6.49 6.43
CA SER A 27 -1.48 6.03 6.03
C SER A 27 -0.41 6.59 6.97
N ASP A 28 0.27 5.72 7.71
CA ASP A 28 1.36 6.06 8.63
C ASP A 28 2.39 4.91 8.73
N THR A 29 3.28 4.94 9.73
CA THR A 29 4.31 3.91 9.92
C THR A 29 3.80 2.58 10.47
N SER A 30 2.51 2.45 10.82
CA SER A 30 1.90 1.17 11.21
C SER A 30 1.65 0.26 10.01
N TRP A 31 1.62 0.82 8.80
CA TRP A 31 1.48 0.06 7.56
C TRP A 31 2.75 -0.72 7.25
N ARG A 32 2.59 -1.84 6.55
CA ARG A 32 3.68 -2.62 5.98
C ARG A 32 3.66 -2.60 4.46
N THR A 33 4.83 -2.79 3.87
CA THR A 33 5.06 -2.75 2.43
C THR A 33 5.87 -3.96 1.98
N SER A 34 5.56 -4.46 0.79
CA SER A 34 6.32 -5.52 0.12
C SER A 34 6.24 -5.32 -1.37
N THR A 35 7.25 -5.79 -2.09
CA THR A 35 7.12 -6.04 -3.53
C THR A 35 6.08 -7.13 -3.79
N GLY A 36 5.51 -7.12 -4.99
CA GLY A 36 4.45 -8.04 -5.39
C GLY A 36 4.71 -8.62 -6.77
N PRO A 37 3.68 -9.24 -7.37
CA PRO A 37 3.81 -9.85 -8.69
C PRO A 37 4.00 -8.84 -9.83
N LEU A 38 3.67 -7.57 -9.62
CA LEU A 38 4.00 -6.47 -10.52
C LEU A 38 5.49 -6.11 -10.42
N VAL A 39 6.29 -6.62 -11.35
CA VAL A 39 7.77 -6.45 -11.34
C VAL A 39 8.19 -5.18 -12.07
N PHE A 40 7.44 -4.78 -13.09
CA PHE A 40 7.68 -3.56 -13.84
C PHE A 40 6.37 -3.00 -14.36
N GLU A 41 6.22 -1.69 -14.29
CA GLU A 41 5.12 -0.95 -14.92
C GLU A 41 5.67 0.27 -15.67
N GLY A 42 5.12 0.55 -16.85
CA GLY A 42 5.49 1.74 -17.60
C GLY A 42 4.44 2.10 -18.64
N LEU A 43 4.02 3.36 -18.64
CA LEU A 43 2.92 3.86 -19.48
C LEU A 43 3.06 3.51 -20.98
N ARG A 44 4.29 3.47 -21.50
CA ARG A 44 4.58 3.15 -22.91
C ARG A 44 5.18 1.77 -23.13
N ASN A 45 5.68 1.14 -22.08
CA ASN A 45 6.46 -0.10 -22.16
C ASN A 45 5.68 -1.30 -21.63
N GLY A 46 4.43 -1.08 -21.19
CA GLY A 46 3.55 -2.11 -20.66
C GLY A 46 3.91 -2.51 -19.24
N GLU A 47 3.65 -3.76 -18.94
CA GLU A 47 3.74 -4.33 -17.60
C GLU A 47 4.42 -5.70 -17.64
N ILE A 48 5.23 -6.02 -16.64
CA ILE A 48 5.75 -7.36 -16.40
C ILE A 48 5.17 -7.87 -15.08
N TYR A 49 4.37 -8.93 -15.19
CA TYR A 49 3.75 -9.61 -14.06
C TYR A 49 4.32 -11.02 -13.90
N ASP A 50 4.83 -11.34 -12.71
CA ASP A 50 5.29 -12.69 -12.34
C ASP A 50 4.37 -13.30 -11.30
N ALA A 51 3.46 -14.17 -11.74
CA ALA A 51 2.47 -14.82 -10.88
C ALA A 51 3.11 -15.67 -9.76
N ARG A 52 4.38 -16.09 -9.90
CA ARG A 52 5.09 -16.84 -8.83
C ARG A 52 5.36 -15.98 -7.60
N GLN A 53 5.27 -14.65 -7.72
CA GLN A 53 5.47 -13.69 -6.64
C GLN A 53 4.16 -13.23 -5.99
N GLU A 54 3.02 -13.78 -6.44
CA GLU A 54 1.73 -13.55 -5.79
C GLU A 54 1.79 -13.93 -4.31
N LYS A 55 1.01 -13.22 -3.51
CA LYS A 55 0.88 -13.44 -2.08
C LYS A 55 -0.59 -13.75 -1.77
N PRO A 56 -1.05 -14.99 -2.02
CA PRO A 56 -2.46 -15.33 -1.84
C PRO A 56 -2.95 -14.94 -0.45
N GLY A 57 -4.10 -14.27 -0.40
CA GLY A 57 -4.73 -13.84 0.85
C GLY A 57 -4.15 -12.57 1.49
N TRP A 58 -3.20 -11.86 0.86
CA TRP A 58 -2.61 -10.64 1.45
C TRP A 58 -3.62 -9.51 1.76
N LEU A 59 -4.78 -9.53 1.10
CA LEU A 59 -5.88 -8.58 1.32
C LEU A 59 -6.82 -9.00 2.48
N LEU A 60 -6.58 -10.13 3.13
CA LEU A 60 -7.42 -10.64 4.20
C LEU A 60 -6.86 -10.25 5.58
N PRO A 61 -7.71 -9.98 6.59
CA PRO A 61 -7.27 -9.54 7.92
C PRO A 61 -6.28 -10.49 8.62
N GLU A 62 -6.40 -11.79 8.36
CA GLU A 62 -5.61 -12.84 9.02
C GLU A 62 -4.25 -13.10 8.34
N TYR A 63 -3.87 -12.33 7.33
CA TYR A 63 -2.62 -12.53 6.62
C TYR A 63 -1.41 -12.20 7.51
N ASN A 64 -0.43 -13.11 7.57
CA ASN A 64 0.81 -12.86 8.31
C ASN A 64 1.80 -12.04 7.47
N ASP A 65 1.79 -10.73 7.70
CA ASP A 65 2.66 -9.74 7.06
C ASP A 65 3.95 -9.43 7.84
N SER A 66 4.27 -10.22 8.88
CA SER A 66 5.41 -9.92 9.79
C SER A 66 6.77 -9.80 9.11
N LYS A 67 6.93 -10.40 7.92
CA LYS A 67 8.15 -10.35 7.10
C LYS A 67 8.22 -9.14 6.16
N TRP A 68 7.16 -8.33 6.08
CA TRP A 68 7.12 -7.13 5.25
C TRP A 68 7.77 -5.97 5.99
N ASP A 69 8.37 -5.06 5.22
CA ASP A 69 9.04 -3.88 5.75
C ASP A 69 8.01 -2.86 6.25
N ALA A 70 8.33 -2.15 7.32
CA ALA A 70 7.49 -1.05 7.79
C ALA A 70 7.47 0.09 6.75
N ALA A 71 6.30 0.71 6.56
CA ALA A 71 6.17 1.88 5.70
C ALA A 71 6.99 3.05 6.24
N ARG A 72 7.54 3.84 5.33
CA ARG A 72 8.36 5.02 5.65
C ARG A 72 7.57 6.28 5.37
N VAL A 73 7.55 7.21 6.33
CA VAL A 73 7.04 8.57 6.09
C VAL A 73 7.96 9.27 5.11
N VAL A 74 7.36 9.85 4.08
CA VAL A 74 8.03 10.62 3.04
C VAL A 74 7.41 12.01 2.97
N PRO A 75 8.16 13.05 2.55
CA PRO A 75 7.57 14.35 2.29
C PRO A 75 6.41 14.22 1.31
N GLY A 76 5.33 14.92 1.63
CA GLY A 76 4.20 15.08 0.72
C GLY A 76 4.62 15.77 -0.58
N PRO A 77 3.77 15.67 -1.62
CA PRO A 77 3.94 16.41 -2.86
C PRO A 77 3.98 17.93 -2.65
#